data_AF-A0A198A3Q8-F1
#
_entry.id   AF-A0A198A3Q8-F1
#
_cell.length_a   1.000
_cell.length_b   1.000
_cell.length_c   1.000
_cell.angle_alpha   90.00
_cell.angle_beta   90.00
_cell.angle_gamma   90.00
#
_symmetry.space_group_name_H-M   'P 1'
#
loop_
_entity.id
_entity.type
_entity.pdbx_description
1 polymer ?
#
loop_
_entity_poly.entity_id
_entity_poly.type
_entity_poly.pdbx_seq_one_letter_code
_entity_poly.pdbx_strand_id
1 'polypeptide(L)'
;MVVEYRDVPIGFFKGWCMRFMLRGRYRIRRTERKIYVYQMHVRLEEGVYLHVFYRNFREIDGGLYTLRLETRPEHFERFTDILGELRHVASGIDFVSCDLAYDVPYALGDVFVAPNDMRRKLRKHNDTRYFGLPHQRKQNGYCRVYDKALELWQRHGIEYMGSLTRIEMVYKPETRIELADVGRYPPEQNRHYFASVVEDWSVFTAKLVERIRNWQLGEETYTRHVRETIKKTLAERLIDFNRLASERWKEILKQPCAAILGHTAT
;
A
#
# COMPACT_ATOMS: atom_id res chain seq x y z
N MET A 1 -1.86 3.74 -4.53
CA MET A 1 -0.65 4.52 -4.82
C MET A 1 -0.88 5.98 -4.50
N VAL A 2 0.17 6.65 -4.04
CA VAL A 2 0.19 8.07 -3.66
C VAL A 2 1.28 8.78 -4.44
N VAL A 3 0.92 9.89 -5.07
CA VAL A 3 1.84 10.76 -5.81
C VAL A 3 1.67 12.22 -5.41
N GLU A 4 2.72 13.01 -5.57
CA GLU A 4 2.73 14.44 -5.30
C GLU A 4 3.16 15.24 -6.52
N TYR A 5 2.42 16.31 -6.81
CA TYR A 5 2.75 17.32 -7.80
C TYR A 5 3.36 18.52 -7.08
N ARG A 6 4.55 18.93 -7.54
CA ARG A 6 5.30 20.07 -7.00
C ARG A 6 4.77 21.39 -7.52
N ASP A 7 4.91 22.42 -6.69
CA ASP A 7 4.77 23.83 -7.05
C ASP A 7 3.45 24.19 -7.75
N VAL A 8 2.34 23.56 -7.35
CA VAL A 8 1.03 23.82 -7.95
C VAL A 8 0.48 25.17 -7.45
N PRO A 9 0.20 26.15 -8.34
CA PRO A 9 -0.22 27.49 -7.92
C PRO A 9 -1.60 27.50 -7.24
N ILE A 10 -1.76 28.35 -6.21
CA ILE A 10 -3.05 28.47 -5.50
C ILE A 10 -4.18 28.98 -6.41
N GLY A 11 -3.87 29.91 -7.31
CA GLY A 11 -4.83 30.42 -8.29
C GLY A 11 -5.33 29.31 -9.22
N PHE A 12 -4.40 28.48 -9.71
CA PHE A 12 -4.74 27.28 -10.48
C PHE A 12 -5.63 26.35 -9.66
N PHE A 13 -5.23 25.95 -8.45
CA PHE A 13 -6.00 25.01 -7.64
C PHE A 13 -7.43 25.48 -7.36
N LYS A 14 -7.61 26.77 -7.01
CA LYS A 14 -8.94 27.34 -6.75
C LYS A 14 -9.81 27.33 -8.01
N GLY A 15 -9.26 27.78 -9.14
CA GLY A 15 -9.99 27.77 -10.42
C GLY A 15 -10.31 26.35 -10.89
N TRP A 16 -9.35 25.44 -10.75
CA TRP A 16 -9.50 24.01 -11.00
C TRP A 16 -10.65 23.44 -10.16
N CYS A 17 -10.62 23.57 -8.83
CA CYS A 17 -11.70 23.11 -7.93
C CYS A 17 -13.08 23.65 -8.34
N MET A 18 -13.18 24.93 -8.69
CA MET A 18 -14.44 25.53 -9.14
C MET A 18 -14.96 24.86 -10.41
N ARG A 19 -14.10 24.64 -11.42
CA ARG A 19 -14.47 23.93 -12.65
C ARG A 19 -14.93 22.50 -12.37
N PHE A 20 -14.24 21.79 -11.46
CA PHE A 20 -14.59 20.42 -11.07
C PHE A 20 -15.97 20.32 -10.44
N MET A 21 -16.34 21.28 -9.59
CA MET A 21 -17.66 21.32 -8.96
C MET A 21 -18.77 21.71 -9.94
N LEU A 22 -18.49 22.55 -10.94
CA LEU A 22 -19.50 23.06 -11.88
C LEU A 22 -19.80 22.10 -13.05
N ARG A 23 -18.83 21.31 -13.50
CA ARG A 23 -18.98 20.45 -14.70
C ARG A 23 -19.86 19.20 -14.49
N GLY A 24 -20.24 18.88 -13.25
CA GLY A 24 -21.15 17.76 -12.93
C GLY A 24 -20.62 16.34 -13.20
N ARG A 25 -19.46 16.19 -13.86
CA ARG A 25 -18.84 14.88 -14.18
C ARG A 25 -18.46 14.06 -12.93
N TYR A 26 -18.13 14.72 -11.84
CA TYR A 26 -17.62 14.08 -10.63
C TYR A 26 -18.50 14.39 -9.42
N ARG A 27 -18.67 13.39 -8.55
CA ARG A 27 -19.23 13.60 -7.21
C ARG A 27 -18.11 13.97 -6.25
N ILE A 28 -18.16 15.18 -5.71
CA ILE A 28 -17.09 15.73 -4.87
C ILE A 28 -17.58 15.88 -3.44
N ARG A 29 -16.85 15.31 -2.49
CA ARG A 29 -17.05 15.52 -1.05
C ARG A 29 -15.82 16.18 -0.45
N ARG A 30 -15.98 17.35 0.15
CA ARG A 30 -14.92 17.96 0.96
C ARG A 30 -14.81 17.22 2.29
N THR A 31 -13.59 17.02 2.75
CA THR A 31 -13.31 16.39 4.04
C THR A 31 -12.41 17.28 4.86
N GLU A 32 -12.63 17.33 6.17
CA GLU A 32 -11.78 18.10 7.07
C GLU A 32 -10.75 17.15 7.71
N ARG A 33 -9.44 17.42 7.53
CA ARG A 33 -8.39 16.86 8.40
C ARG A 33 -7.32 17.91 8.68
N LYS A 34 -6.52 17.67 9.73
CA LYS A 34 -5.53 18.62 10.26
C LYS A 34 -4.23 18.77 9.44
N ILE A 35 -3.96 17.91 8.44
CA ILE A 35 -2.62 17.85 7.79
C ILE A 35 -2.57 18.66 6.47
N TYR A 36 -3.67 18.77 5.75
CA TYR A 36 -3.76 19.56 4.53
C TYR A 36 -4.88 20.57 4.65
N VAL A 37 -4.64 21.78 4.15
CA VAL A 37 -5.62 22.87 4.18
C VAL A 37 -6.85 22.51 3.36
N TYR A 38 -6.66 21.86 2.21
CA TYR A 38 -7.75 21.43 1.33
C TYR A 38 -7.71 19.93 1.10
N GLN A 39 -8.87 19.27 1.25
CA GLN A 39 -9.00 17.84 1.04
C GLN A 39 -10.33 17.50 0.41
N MET A 40 -10.29 16.69 -0.64
CA MET A 40 -11.45 16.32 -1.44
C MET A 40 -11.42 14.83 -1.74
N HIS A 41 -12.59 14.21 -1.67
CA HIS A 41 -12.84 12.90 -2.23
C HIS A 41 -13.63 13.09 -3.52
N VAL A 42 -13.02 12.75 -4.64
CA VAL A 42 -13.60 12.82 -5.98
C VAL A 42 -14.01 11.41 -6.38
N ARG A 43 -15.27 11.22 -6.77
CA ARG A 43 -15.80 9.95 -7.31
C ARG A 43 -16.26 10.16 -8.74
N LEU A 44 -15.88 9.23 -9.61
CA LEU A 44 -16.36 9.18 -10.99
C LEU A 44 -17.58 8.27 -11.10
N GLU A 45 -17.42 7.02 -10.68
CA GLU A 45 -18.45 5.97 -10.69
C GLU A 45 -18.28 5.07 -9.44
N GLU A 46 -19.09 4.02 -9.32
CA GLU A 46 -18.99 3.08 -8.20
C GLU A 46 -17.60 2.44 -8.16
N GLY A 47 -16.97 2.44 -6.98
CA GLY A 47 -15.62 1.91 -6.79
C GLY A 47 -14.47 2.79 -7.32
N VAL A 48 -14.70 3.69 -8.28
CA VAL A 48 -13.66 4.54 -8.88
C VAL A 48 -13.59 5.92 -8.22
N TYR A 49 -12.45 6.20 -7.59
CA TYR A 49 -12.26 7.42 -6.79
C TYR A 49 -10.87 8.02 -6.94
N LEU A 50 -10.71 9.26 -6.48
CA LEU A 50 -9.45 9.97 -6.32
C LEU A 50 -9.52 10.83 -5.06
N HIS A 51 -8.58 10.64 -4.13
CA HIS A 51 -8.39 11.57 -3.03
C HIS A 51 -7.41 12.64 -3.44
N VAL A 52 -7.79 13.89 -3.21
CA VAL A 52 -6.98 15.07 -3.50
C VAL A 52 -6.68 15.78 -2.18
N PHE A 53 -5.41 16.05 -1.93
CA PHE A 53 -4.96 16.85 -0.79
C PHE A 53 -4.10 17.98 -1.32
N TYR A 54 -4.36 19.21 -0.91
CA TYR A 54 -3.64 20.38 -1.40
C TYR A 54 -3.22 21.29 -0.26
N ARG A 55 -1.96 21.77 -0.36
CA ARG A 55 -1.26 22.58 0.63
C ARG A 55 -1.14 21.88 1.98
N ASN A 56 0.02 21.32 2.24
CA ASN A 56 0.39 20.84 3.56
C ASN A 56 0.31 22.01 4.56
N PHE A 57 -0.20 21.77 5.76
CA PHE A 57 -0.35 22.83 6.77
C PHE A 57 0.97 23.53 7.13
N ARG A 58 2.11 22.87 6.88
CA ARG A 58 3.45 23.43 7.09
C ARG A 58 3.92 24.35 5.96
N GLU A 59 3.26 24.32 4.81
CA GLU A 59 3.51 25.24 3.70
C GLU A 59 2.75 26.55 3.99
N ILE A 60 3.36 27.36 4.87
CA ILE A 60 2.77 28.60 5.40
C ILE A 60 2.92 29.79 4.44
N ASP A 61 4.02 29.85 3.68
CA ASP A 61 4.38 30.97 2.82
C ASP A 61 4.52 30.54 1.34
N GLY A 62 4.37 31.52 0.43
CA GLY A 62 4.46 31.32 -1.01
C GLY A 62 3.11 31.15 -1.71
N GLY A 63 3.11 31.07 -3.04
CA GLY A 63 1.90 30.88 -3.87
C GLY A 63 1.85 29.53 -4.59
N LEU A 64 2.84 28.68 -4.36
CA LEU A 64 3.09 27.39 -5.02
C LEU A 64 3.16 26.32 -3.93
N TYR A 65 2.33 25.28 -4.03
CA TYR A 65 2.19 24.30 -2.96
C TYR A 65 2.12 22.87 -3.49
N THR A 66 2.36 21.90 -2.61
CA THR A 66 2.25 20.49 -2.94
C THR A 66 0.78 20.07 -3.10
N LEU A 67 0.49 19.38 -4.21
CA LEU A 67 -0.79 18.69 -4.43
C LEU A 67 -0.57 17.18 -4.45
N ARG A 68 -1.19 16.47 -3.52
CA ARG A 68 -1.12 15.00 -3.41
C ARG A 68 -2.37 14.35 -3.96
N LEU A 69 -2.17 13.30 -4.74
CA LEU A 69 -3.22 12.38 -5.21
C LEU A 69 -3.04 11.00 -4.57
N GLU A 70 -4.13 10.39 -4.10
CA GLU A 70 -4.16 9.04 -3.52
C GLU A 70 -5.35 8.26 -4.08
N THR A 71 -5.09 7.13 -4.74
CA THR A 71 -6.11 6.20 -5.26
C THR A 71 -5.52 4.81 -5.53
N ARG A 72 -6.35 3.86 -5.98
CA ARG A 72 -5.86 2.59 -6.55
C ARG A 72 -5.13 2.85 -7.87
N PRO A 73 -3.99 2.18 -8.15
CA PRO A 73 -3.19 2.46 -9.33
C PRO A 73 -3.99 2.47 -10.66
N GLU A 74 -4.86 1.48 -10.85
CA GLU A 74 -5.71 1.31 -12.04
C GLU A 74 -6.70 2.47 -12.25
N HIS A 75 -7.03 3.23 -11.20
CA HIS A 75 -7.96 4.35 -11.32
C HIS A 75 -7.33 5.58 -12.00
N PHE A 76 -6.00 5.72 -12.02
CA PHE A 76 -5.37 6.92 -12.58
C PHE A 76 -5.75 7.15 -14.05
N GLU A 77 -5.89 6.09 -14.85
CA GLU A 77 -6.33 6.19 -16.25
C GLU A 77 -7.76 6.73 -16.43
N ARG A 78 -8.57 6.69 -15.38
CA ARG A 78 -9.94 7.20 -15.42
C ARG A 78 -10.02 8.70 -15.15
N PHE A 79 -8.92 9.34 -14.72
CA PHE A 79 -8.83 10.75 -14.35
C PHE A 79 -7.86 11.54 -15.26
N THR A 80 -7.78 11.18 -16.55
CA THR A 80 -6.80 11.77 -17.49
C THR A 80 -6.94 13.28 -17.68
N ASP A 81 -8.15 13.83 -17.56
CA ASP A 81 -8.41 15.29 -17.58
C ASP A 81 -7.76 15.99 -16.37
N ILE A 82 -7.93 15.44 -15.17
CA ILE A 82 -7.28 15.91 -13.94
C ILE A 82 -5.76 15.87 -14.09
N LEU A 83 -5.24 14.72 -14.51
CA LEU A 83 -3.80 14.49 -14.59
C LEU A 83 -3.16 15.39 -15.66
N GLY A 84 -3.84 15.59 -16.79
CA GLY A 84 -3.40 16.48 -17.86
C GLY A 84 -3.25 17.94 -17.42
N GLU A 85 -4.26 18.50 -16.75
CA GLU A 85 -4.19 19.87 -16.25
C GLU A 85 -3.08 20.05 -15.20
N LEU A 86 -2.90 19.06 -14.31
CA LEU A 86 -1.86 19.11 -13.27
C LEU A 86 -0.44 19.02 -13.82
N ARG A 87 -0.21 18.16 -14.83
CA ARG A 87 1.08 18.05 -15.52
C ARG A 87 1.55 19.37 -16.11
N HIS A 88 0.63 20.20 -16.59
CA HIS A 88 0.99 21.45 -17.26
C HIS A 88 1.46 22.54 -16.30
N VAL A 89 1.08 22.46 -15.02
CA VAL A 89 1.37 23.51 -14.03
C VAL A 89 2.37 23.09 -12.96
N ALA A 90 2.57 21.79 -12.75
CA ALA A 90 3.50 21.29 -11.76
C ALA A 90 4.95 21.29 -12.29
N SER A 91 5.91 21.62 -11.42
CA SER A 91 7.34 21.55 -11.77
C SER A 91 7.90 20.12 -11.75
N GLY A 92 7.15 19.16 -11.23
CA GLY A 92 7.51 17.75 -11.20
C GLY A 92 6.50 16.90 -10.45
N ILE A 93 6.68 15.59 -10.55
CA ILE A 93 5.79 14.60 -9.96
C ILE A 93 6.63 13.56 -9.23
N ASP A 94 6.30 13.30 -7.97
CA ASP A 94 7.02 12.37 -7.11
C ASP A 94 6.14 11.21 -6.68
N PHE A 95 6.77 10.05 -6.60
CA PHE A 95 6.20 8.90 -5.93
C PHE A 95 6.35 9.05 -4.42
N VAL A 96 5.26 8.85 -3.68
CA VAL A 96 5.24 8.99 -2.21
C VAL A 96 5.16 7.64 -1.52
N SER A 97 4.20 6.80 -1.91
CA SER A 97 3.99 5.49 -1.30
C SER A 97 2.99 4.63 -2.08
N CYS A 98 3.04 3.32 -1.88
CA CYS A 98 1.98 2.40 -2.26
C CYS A 98 1.88 1.24 -1.27
N ASP A 99 0.78 0.50 -1.33
CA ASP A 99 0.64 -0.77 -0.64
C ASP A 99 0.92 -1.87 -1.67
N LEU A 100 1.89 -2.75 -1.39
CA LEU A 100 2.12 -3.94 -2.18
C LEU A 100 1.31 -5.09 -1.60
N ALA A 101 0.55 -5.79 -2.44
CA ALA A 101 -0.24 -6.94 -2.09
C ALA A 101 0.40 -8.21 -2.65
N TYR A 102 0.74 -9.15 -1.78
CA TYR A 102 1.24 -10.48 -2.13
C TYR A 102 0.13 -11.49 -1.85
N ASP A 103 -0.39 -12.08 -2.91
CA ASP A 103 -1.37 -13.14 -2.85
C ASP A 103 -0.66 -14.49 -2.75
N VAL A 104 -0.99 -15.25 -1.71
CA VAL A 104 -0.37 -16.53 -1.37
C VAL A 104 -1.48 -17.58 -1.40
N PRO A 105 -1.41 -18.60 -2.28
CA PRO A 105 -2.50 -19.55 -2.53
C PRO A 105 -2.58 -20.64 -1.44
N TYR A 106 -2.57 -20.23 -0.17
CA TYR A 106 -2.61 -21.08 1.01
C TYR A 106 -3.51 -20.45 2.08
N ALA A 107 -4.00 -21.25 3.01
CA ALA A 107 -4.87 -20.78 4.08
C ALA A 107 -4.10 -19.87 5.05
N LEU A 108 -4.82 -18.96 5.70
CA LEU A 108 -4.23 -17.98 6.63
C LEU A 108 -3.45 -18.63 7.78
N GLY A 109 -3.84 -19.85 8.18
CA GLY A 109 -3.15 -20.67 9.17
C GLY A 109 -1.78 -21.16 8.70
N ASP A 110 -1.64 -21.43 7.40
CA ASP A 110 -0.44 -22.03 6.80
C ASP A 110 0.57 -20.98 6.33
N VAL A 111 0.17 -19.72 6.28
CA VAL A 111 1.07 -18.59 5.97
C VAL A 111 1.60 -17.99 7.28
N PHE A 112 2.89 -18.23 7.52
CA PHE A 112 3.63 -17.65 8.63
C PHE A 112 4.21 -16.29 8.23
N VAL A 113 3.98 -15.26 9.04
CA VAL A 113 4.56 -13.92 8.85
C VAL A 113 5.02 -13.40 10.21
N ALA A 114 6.27 -12.95 10.29
CA ALA A 114 6.83 -12.39 11.50
C ALA A 114 7.67 -11.13 11.20
N PRO A 115 7.54 -10.05 12.00
CA PRO A 115 8.38 -8.87 11.84
C PRO A 115 9.82 -9.19 12.26
N ASN A 116 10.78 -8.63 11.53
CA ASN A 116 12.19 -8.65 11.96
C ASN A 116 12.43 -7.71 13.14
N ASP A 117 11.71 -6.58 13.20
CA ASP A 117 11.72 -5.65 14.32
C ASP A 117 10.55 -5.93 15.29
N MET A 118 10.88 -6.32 16.52
CA MET A 118 9.91 -6.58 17.59
C MET A 118 9.05 -5.38 17.99
N ARG A 119 9.49 -4.15 17.68
CA ARG A 119 8.70 -2.95 17.97
C ARG A 119 7.40 -2.93 17.16
N ARG A 120 7.33 -3.68 16.05
CA ARG A 120 6.12 -3.89 15.25
C ARG A 120 5.22 -4.93 15.92
N LYS A 121 4.47 -4.49 16.94
CA LYS A 121 3.53 -5.34 17.67
C LYS A 121 2.43 -5.87 16.76
N LEU A 122 2.10 -7.16 16.91
CA LEU A 122 0.94 -7.78 16.27
C LEU A 122 -0.35 -7.33 16.96
N ARG A 123 -1.39 -7.05 16.18
CA ARG A 123 -2.76 -6.87 16.63
C ARG A 123 -3.69 -7.67 15.73
N LYS A 124 -4.72 -8.28 16.31
CA LYS A 124 -5.76 -9.00 15.57
C LYS A 124 -7.06 -8.22 15.57
N HIS A 125 -7.76 -8.21 14.44
CA HIS A 125 -9.13 -7.70 14.34
C HIS A 125 -9.84 -8.38 13.17
N ASN A 126 -10.96 -9.06 13.45
CA ASN A 126 -11.74 -9.85 12.48
C ASN A 126 -10.84 -10.76 11.63
N ASP A 127 -10.04 -11.59 12.31
CA ASP A 127 -9.05 -12.52 11.74
C ASP A 127 -7.94 -11.90 10.88
N THR A 128 -7.92 -10.58 10.71
CA THR A 128 -6.80 -9.86 10.11
C THR A 128 -5.71 -9.62 11.15
N ARG A 129 -4.48 -9.98 10.79
CA ARG A 129 -3.24 -9.71 11.54
C ARG A 129 -2.66 -8.38 11.06
N TYR A 130 -2.45 -7.43 11.97
CA TYR A 130 -1.85 -6.12 11.72
C TYR A 130 -0.53 -6.00 12.46
N PHE A 131 0.55 -5.68 11.76
CA PHE A 131 1.86 -5.46 12.36
C PHE A 131 2.17 -3.96 12.42
N GLY A 132 2.19 -3.43 13.65
CA GLY A 132 2.33 -2.01 13.94
C GLY A 132 1.04 -1.36 14.46
N LEU A 133 1.19 -0.17 15.03
CA LEU A 133 0.10 0.60 15.63
C LEU A 133 -0.73 1.34 14.56
N PRO A 134 -1.99 1.72 14.85
CA PRO A 134 -2.85 2.40 13.86
C PRO A 134 -2.26 3.69 13.28
N HIS A 135 -1.53 4.46 14.09
CA HIS A 135 -0.88 5.68 13.61
C HIS A 135 0.32 5.39 12.67
N GLN A 136 0.82 4.15 12.65
CA GLN A 136 1.90 3.70 11.77
C GLN A 136 1.39 3.17 10.42
N ARG A 137 0.08 3.17 10.17
CA ARG A 137 -0.54 2.66 8.92
C ARG A 137 0.02 3.27 7.63
N LYS A 138 0.63 4.46 7.70
CA LYS A 138 1.27 5.14 6.56
C LYS A 138 2.80 5.14 6.62
N GLN A 139 3.39 4.33 7.50
CA GLN A 139 4.84 4.17 7.63
C GLN A 139 5.32 2.99 6.79
N ASN A 140 6.55 3.08 6.30
CA ASN A 140 7.19 2.02 5.54
C ASN A 140 7.19 0.70 6.34
N GLY A 141 6.87 -0.40 5.69
CA GLY A 141 6.80 -1.73 6.30
C GLY A 141 5.63 -1.93 7.27
N TYR A 142 4.62 -1.05 7.32
CA TYR A 142 3.37 -1.45 7.97
C TYR A 142 2.77 -2.64 7.21
N CYS A 143 2.34 -3.68 7.91
CA CYS A 143 1.91 -4.93 7.28
C CYS A 143 0.54 -5.40 7.78
N ARG A 144 -0.24 -5.98 6.87
CA ARG A 144 -1.50 -6.66 7.14
C ARG A 144 -1.49 -8.04 6.51
N VAL A 145 -2.00 -9.04 7.22
CA VAL A 145 -2.16 -10.40 6.70
C VAL A 145 -3.59 -10.84 6.99
N TYR A 146 -4.32 -11.27 5.97
CA TYR A 146 -5.72 -11.66 6.10
C TYR A 146 -6.13 -12.70 5.08
N ASP A 147 -7.24 -13.37 5.37
CA ASP A 147 -7.92 -14.26 4.43
C ASP A 147 -8.58 -13.42 3.32
N LYS A 148 -7.98 -13.48 2.13
CA LYS A 148 -8.41 -12.71 0.97
C LYS A 148 -9.61 -13.36 0.29
N ALA A 149 -9.71 -14.69 0.30
CA ALA A 149 -10.88 -15.39 -0.23
C ALA A 149 -12.14 -14.98 0.56
N LEU A 150 -12.06 -14.97 1.89
CA LEU A 150 -13.13 -14.52 2.76
C LEU A 150 -13.48 -13.05 2.54
N GLU A 151 -12.47 -12.17 2.39
CA GLU A 151 -12.69 -10.75 2.15
C GLU A 151 -13.37 -10.47 0.80
N LEU A 152 -12.99 -11.19 -0.26
CA LEU A 152 -13.61 -11.12 -1.58
C LEU A 152 -15.09 -11.50 -1.51
N TRP A 153 -15.41 -12.60 -0.81
CA TRP A 153 -16.79 -13.01 -0.62
C TRP A 153 -17.60 -11.98 0.18
N GLN A 154 -17.13 -11.60 1.37
CA GLN A 154 -17.87 -10.74 2.28
C GLN A 154 -18.09 -9.31 1.77
N ARG A 155 -17.13 -8.76 1.02
CA ARG A 155 -17.19 -7.36 0.57
C ARG A 155 -17.58 -7.18 -0.88
N HIS A 156 -17.30 -8.17 -1.72
CA HIS A 156 -17.48 -8.05 -3.15
C HIS A 156 -18.41 -9.12 -3.72
N GLY A 157 -18.87 -10.09 -2.91
CA GLY A 157 -19.67 -11.21 -3.40
C GLY A 157 -18.93 -12.10 -4.38
N ILE A 158 -17.59 -12.05 -4.40
CA ILE A 158 -16.75 -12.82 -5.31
C ILE A 158 -16.33 -14.10 -4.62
N GLU A 159 -16.80 -15.23 -5.13
CA GLU A 159 -16.38 -16.54 -4.70
C GLU A 159 -14.98 -16.87 -5.25
N TYR A 160 -14.10 -17.37 -4.39
CA TYR A 160 -12.77 -17.84 -4.76
C TYR A 160 -12.65 -19.33 -4.45
N MET A 161 -12.35 -20.12 -5.48
CA MET A 161 -12.16 -21.56 -5.32
C MET A 161 -10.80 -21.85 -4.70
N GLY A 162 -10.80 -22.27 -3.43
CA GLY A 162 -9.60 -22.63 -2.67
C GLY A 162 -9.22 -21.60 -1.61
N SER A 163 -7.98 -21.69 -1.11
CA SER A 163 -7.47 -20.78 -0.08
C SER A 163 -6.65 -19.66 -0.68
N LEU A 164 -6.82 -18.44 -0.15
CA LEU A 164 -6.06 -17.27 -0.57
C LEU A 164 -5.76 -16.38 0.62
N THR A 165 -4.50 -16.26 0.97
CA THR A 165 -4.02 -15.31 1.98
C THR A 165 -3.38 -14.12 1.29
N ARG A 166 -3.71 -12.91 1.73
CA ARG A 166 -3.02 -11.70 1.26
C ARG A 166 -2.14 -11.11 2.34
N ILE A 167 -0.90 -10.82 1.98
CA ILE A 167 0.05 -10.02 2.75
C ILE A 167 0.13 -8.64 2.09
N GLU A 168 -0.35 -7.59 2.74
CA GLU A 168 -0.21 -6.21 2.29
C GLU A 168 0.90 -5.51 3.06
N MET A 169 1.86 -4.91 2.37
CA MET A 169 2.95 -4.15 2.97
C MET A 169 3.09 -2.76 2.35
N VAL A 170 3.11 -1.74 3.20
CA VAL A 170 3.32 -0.36 2.79
C VAL A 170 4.77 -0.19 2.32
N TYR A 171 4.94 0.22 1.08
CA TYR A 171 6.20 0.77 0.58
C TYR A 171 6.13 2.29 0.61
N LYS A 172 7.05 2.87 1.39
CA LYS A 172 7.25 4.32 1.47
C LYS A 172 8.75 4.59 1.50
N PRO A 173 9.34 5.04 0.38
CA PRO A 173 10.73 5.47 0.33
C PRO A 173 11.06 6.50 1.40
N GLU A 174 12.28 6.46 1.91
CA GLU A 174 12.80 7.50 2.82
C GLU A 174 13.20 8.76 2.05
N THR A 175 13.75 8.56 0.84
CA THR A 175 14.09 9.62 -0.09
C THR A 175 12.95 9.90 -1.05
N ARG A 176 12.88 11.14 -1.52
CA ARG A 176 11.97 11.53 -2.59
C ARG A 176 12.41 10.85 -3.88
N ILE A 177 11.47 10.25 -4.60
CA ILE A 177 11.72 9.57 -5.88
C ILE A 177 10.84 10.26 -6.92
N GLU A 178 11.45 10.80 -7.97
CA GLU A 178 10.67 11.31 -9.10
C GLU A 178 9.91 10.16 -9.76
N LEU A 179 8.65 10.39 -10.11
CA LEU A 179 7.77 9.34 -10.62
C LEU A 179 8.30 8.71 -11.91
N ALA A 180 9.06 9.47 -12.72
CA ALA A 180 9.70 8.93 -13.92
C ALA A 180 10.75 7.86 -13.62
N ASP A 181 11.38 7.91 -12.44
CA ASP A 181 12.46 7.00 -12.04
C ASP A 181 11.99 5.87 -11.11
N VAL A 182 10.74 5.86 -10.66
CA VAL A 182 10.23 4.91 -9.66
C VAL A 182 10.50 3.45 -10.00
N GLY A 183 10.49 3.09 -11.29
CA GLY A 183 10.77 1.73 -11.76
C GLY A 183 12.19 1.23 -11.48
N ARG A 184 13.12 2.12 -11.11
CA ARG A 184 14.50 1.80 -10.70
C ARG A 184 14.61 1.46 -9.21
N TYR A 185 13.56 1.70 -8.43
CA TYR A 185 13.56 1.57 -6.97
C TYR A 185 12.49 0.55 -6.51
N PRO A 186 12.69 -0.75 -6.75
CA PRO A 186 11.80 -1.76 -6.19
C PRO A 186 11.88 -1.76 -4.65
N PRO A 187 10.81 -2.14 -3.96
CA PRO A 187 10.79 -2.17 -2.50
C PRO A 187 11.62 -3.33 -1.94
N GLU A 188 12.42 -3.05 -0.92
CA GLU A 188 13.12 -4.05 -0.11
C GLU A 188 12.30 -4.36 1.14
N GLN A 189 11.46 -5.40 1.08
CA GLN A 189 10.52 -5.76 2.14
C GLN A 189 10.97 -6.92 3.03
N ASN A 190 11.89 -7.78 2.58
CA ASN A 190 12.46 -8.85 3.42
C ASN A 190 13.21 -8.31 4.64
N ARG A 191 13.68 -7.05 4.58
CA ARG A 191 14.27 -6.37 5.76
C ARG A 191 13.25 -6.14 6.87
N HIS A 192 11.97 -6.00 6.53
CA HIS A 192 10.89 -5.74 7.49
C HIS A 192 10.27 -7.02 8.04
N TYR A 193 10.07 -8.03 7.21
CA TYR A 193 9.38 -9.27 7.58
C TYR A 193 10.08 -10.51 7.04
N PHE A 194 9.97 -11.58 7.82
CA PHE A 194 10.13 -12.95 7.38
C PHE A 194 8.76 -13.54 7.11
N ALA A 195 8.59 -14.26 6.00
CA ALA A 195 7.36 -14.97 5.71
C ALA A 195 7.64 -16.32 5.02
N SER A 196 6.83 -17.31 5.31
CA SER A 196 6.97 -18.67 4.77
C SER A 196 5.63 -19.39 4.73
N VAL A 197 5.56 -20.42 3.91
CA VAL A 197 4.41 -21.32 3.81
C VAL A 197 4.71 -22.64 4.53
N VAL A 198 3.76 -23.08 5.35
CA VAL A 198 3.76 -24.40 5.99
C VAL A 198 2.79 -25.31 5.23
N GLU A 199 3.31 -26.17 4.36
CA GLU A 199 2.48 -27.06 3.53
C GLU A 199 2.00 -28.30 4.31
N ASP A 200 2.85 -28.80 5.22
CA ASP A 200 2.57 -29.98 6.04
C ASP A 200 3.04 -29.74 7.47
N TRP A 201 2.10 -29.65 8.40
CA TRP A 201 2.39 -29.47 9.83
C TRP A 201 2.92 -30.75 10.49
N SER A 202 2.70 -31.93 9.89
CA SER A 202 3.07 -33.22 10.48
C SER A 202 4.58 -33.46 10.48
N VAL A 203 5.33 -32.75 9.63
CA VAL A 203 6.80 -32.80 9.58
C VAL A 203 7.46 -32.17 10.82
N PHE A 204 6.70 -31.42 11.62
CA PHE A 204 7.20 -30.73 12.81
C PHE A 204 6.77 -31.45 14.09
N THR A 205 7.66 -31.43 15.09
CA THR A 205 7.29 -31.86 16.44
C THR A 205 6.15 -31.00 17.01
N ALA A 206 5.27 -31.58 17.83
CA ALA A 206 4.14 -30.86 18.44
C ALA A 206 4.56 -29.55 19.13
N LYS A 207 5.69 -29.57 19.86
CA LYS A 207 6.27 -28.40 20.52
C LYS A 207 6.70 -27.30 19.54
N LEU A 208 7.19 -27.67 18.36
CA LEU A 208 7.55 -26.69 17.33
C LEU A 208 6.29 -26.11 16.66
N VAL A 209 5.28 -26.94 16.37
CA VAL A 209 3.98 -26.49 15.85
C VAL A 209 3.34 -25.47 16.79
N GLU A 210 3.30 -25.78 18.09
CA GLU A 210 2.80 -24.89 19.13
C GLU A 210 3.55 -23.55 19.12
N ARG A 211 4.89 -23.58 19.09
CA ARG A 211 5.71 -22.36 19.06
C ARG A 211 5.47 -21.51 17.81
N ILE A 212 5.36 -22.14 16.64
CA ILE A 212 5.08 -21.41 15.39
C ILE A 212 3.72 -20.72 15.49
N ARG A 213 2.68 -21.46 15.93
CA ARG A 213 1.32 -20.95 16.08
C ARG A 213 1.24 -19.83 17.10
N ASN A 214 1.80 -20.01 18.30
CA ASN A 214 1.81 -19.01 19.35
C ASN A 214 2.48 -17.71 18.89
N TRP A 215 3.57 -17.80 18.11
CA TRP A 215 4.22 -16.61 17.56
C TRP A 215 3.38 -15.94 16.46
N GLN A 216 2.86 -16.73 15.50
CA GLN A 216 2.00 -16.25 14.42
C GLN A 216 0.72 -15.57 14.97
N LEU A 217 0.25 -16.04 16.12
CA LEU A 217 -0.92 -15.54 16.84
C LEU A 217 -0.59 -14.43 17.85
N GLY A 218 0.69 -14.19 18.14
CA GLY A 218 1.16 -13.20 19.11
C GLY A 218 0.75 -13.52 20.55
N GLU A 219 0.57 -14.80 20.86
CA GLU A 219 0.17 -15.31 22.18
C GLU A 219 1.36 -15.42 23.13
N GLU A 220 2.55 -15.67 22.59
CA GLU A 220 3.80 -15.71 23.36
C GLU A 220 4.88 -14.83 22.75
N THR A 221 5.74 -14.28 23.62
CA THR A 221 6.96 -13.57 23.19
C THR A 221 8.16 -14.49 23.38
N TYR A 222 8.74 -14.93 22.27
CA TYR A 222 9.91 -15.80 22.28
C TYR A 222 11.23 -15.05 22.33
N THR A 223 12.23 -15.67 22.97
CA THR A 223 13.62 -15.20 22.92
C THR A 223 14.12 -15.16 21.48
N ARG A 224 15.18 -14.37 21.23
CA ARG A 224 15.81 -14.30 19.90
C ARG A 224 16.20 -15.68 19.39
N HIS A 225 16.80 -16.51 20.24
CA HIS A 225 17.25 -17.85 19.87
C HIS A 225 16.09 -18.72 19.36
N VAL A 226 14.97 -18.78 20.07
CA VAL A 226 13.80 -19.57 19.66
C VAL A 226 13.24 -19.06 18.33
N ARG A 227 13.19 -17.74 18.14
CA ARG A 227 12.71 -17.13 16.89
C ARG A 227 13.60 -17.45 15.69
N GLU A 228 14.92 -17.39 15.85
CA GLU A 228 15.86 -17.76 14.79
C GLU A 228 15.76 -19.26 14.46
N THR A 229 15.57 -20.12 15.46
CA THR A 229 15.32 -21.56 15.22
C THR A 229 14.05 -21.76 14.38
N ILE A 230 12.95 -21.11 14.73
CA ILE A 230 11.70 -21.17 13.95
C ILE A 230 11.92 -20.69 12.52
N LYS A 231 12.55 -19.52 12.33
CA LYS A 231 12.84 -18.98 10.99
C LYS A 231 13.70 -19.94 10.16
N LYS A 232 14.73 -20.52 10.77
CA LYS A 232 15.60 -21.50 10.10
C LYS A 232 14.82 -22.73 9.66
N THR A 233 13.95 -23.26 10.52
CA THR A 233 13.11 -24.42 10.17
C THR A 233 12.14 -24.09 9.04
N LEU A 234 11.59 -22.87 9.00
CA LEU A 234 10.64 -22.45 7.98
C LEU A 234 11.30 -21.90 6.70
N ALA A 235 12.62 -21.91 6.58
CA ALA A 235 13.31 -21.23 5.48
C ALA A 235 13.15 -21.93 4.11
N GLU A 236 12.79 -23.22 4.08
CA GLU A 236 12.67 -24.00 2.84
C GLU A 236 11.61 -23.46 1.88
N ARG A 237 10.52 -22.89 2.41
CA ARG A 237 9.42 -22.29 1.65
C ARG A 237 9.29 -20.79 1.89
N LEU A 238 10.43 -20.11 1.98
CA LEU A 238 10.49 -18.66 2.18
C LEU A 238 9.75 -17.91 1.06
N ILE A 239 8.93 -16.94 1.45
CA ILE A 239 8.36 -15.95 0.53
C ILE A 239 9.37 -14.80 0.38
N ASP A 240 10.06 -14.76 -0.74
CA ASP A 240 11.03 -13.70 -1.05
C ASP A 240 10.34 -12.47 -1.65
N PHE A 241 9.90 -11.54 -0.79
CA PHE A 241 9.23 -10.31 -1.22
C PHE A 241 10.11 -9.41 -2.10
N ASN A 242 11.42 -9.35 -1.83
CA ASN A 242 12.36 -8.56 -2.61
C ASN A 242 12.42 -9.08 -4.05
N ARG A 243 12.55 -10.40 -4.23
CA ARG A 243 12.53 -11.04 -5.55
C ARG A 243 11.18 -10.83 -6.25
N LEU A 244 10.08 -11.14 -5.58
CA LEU A 244 8.74 -11.00 -6.15
C LEU A 244 8.45 -9.55 -6.58
N ALA A 245 8.84 -8.58 -5.75
CA ALA A 245 8.70 -7.18 -6.09
C ALA A 245 9.60 -6.80 -7.26
N SER A 246 10.89 -7.11 -7.23
CA SER A 246 11.83 -6.70 -8.30
C SER A 246 11.46 -7.27 -9.67
N GLU A 247 10.95 -8.51 -9.73
CA GLU A 247 10.49 -9.16 -10.96
C GLU A 247 9.27 -8.47 -11.58
N ARG A 248 8.32 -7.99 -10.77
CA ARG A 248 7.04 -7.43 -11.24
C ARG A 248 6.97 -5.91 -11.19
N TRP A 249 7.92 -5.24 -10.53
CA TRP A 249 7.84 -3.81 -10.17
C TRP A 249 7.56 -2.90 -11.36
N LYS A 250 8.35 -3.05 -12.43
CA LYS A 250 8.19 -2.22 -13.63
C LYS A 250 6.87 -2.49 -14.34
N GLU A 251 6.44 -3.75 -14.39
CA GLU A 251 5.19 -4.15 -15.03
C GLU A 251 3.99 -3.55 -14.31
N ILE A 252 3.89 -3.70 -12.99
CA ILE A 252 2.75 -3.20 -12.21
C ILE A 252 2.67 -1.67 -12.19
N LEU A 253 3.80 -0.98 -12.41
CA LEU A 253 3.85 0.48 -12.44
C LEU A 253 3.65 1.08 -13.83
N LYS A 254 3.81 0.28 -14.90
CA LYS A 254 3.78 0.75 -16.28
C LYS A 254 2.52 1.57 -16.58
N GLN A 255 1.37 0.95 -16.38
CA GLN A 255 0.06 1.54 -16.67
C GLN A 255 -0.23 2.79 -15.82
N PRO A 256 -0.16 2.75 -14.47
CA PRO A 256 -0.45 3.93 -13.66
C PRO A 256 0.57 5.07 -13.87
N CYS A 257 1.86 4.76 -14.06
CA CYS A 257 2.86 5.80 -14.31
C CYS A 257 2.66 6.44 -15.69
N ALA A 258 2.34 5.65 -16.73
CA ALA A 258 2.01 6.18 -18.05
C ALA A 258 0.83 7.15 -17.99
N ALA A 259 -0.25 6.79 -17.27
CA ALA A 259 -1.41 7.65 -17.09
C ALA A 259 -1.07 8.99 -16.41
N ILE A 260 -0.26 8.94 -15.35
CA ILE A 260 0.13 10.12 -14.56
C ILE A 260 1.10 11.01 -15.35
N LEU A 261 2.09 10.42 -16.01
CA LEU A 261 3.11 11.11 -16.80
C LEU A 261 2.58 11.57 -18.17
N GLY A 262 1.45 11.02 -18.63
CA GLY A 262 0.85 11.36 -19.92
C GLY A 262 1.49 10.66 -21.11
N HIS A 263 2.08 9.48 -20.89
CA HIS A 263 2.65 8.63 -21.94
C HIS A 263 1.61 7.59 -22.37
N THR A 264 1.67 7.14 -23.63
CA THR A 264 1.02 5.89 -24.05
C THR A 264 1.77 4.70 -23.43
N ALA A 265 1.06 3.77 -22.78
CA ALA A 265 1.66 2.58 -22.20
C ALA A 265 2.18 1.64 -23.31
N THR A 266 3.42 1.82 -23.76
CA THR A 266 4.09 0.93 -24.73
C THR A 266 4.66 -0.29 -24.06
#